data_AF-A0A521PJX8-F1
#
_entry.id   AF-A0A521PJX8-F1
#
_cell.length_a   1.000
_cell.length_b   1.000
_cell.length_c   1.000
_cell.angle_alpha   90.00
_cell.angle_beta   90.00
_cell.angle_gamma   90.00
#
_symmetry.space_group_name_H-M   'P 1'
#
loop_
_entity.id
_entity.type
_entity.pdbx_description
1 polymer ?
#
loop_
_entity_poly.entity_id
_entity_poly.type
_entity_poly.pdbx_seq_one_letter_code
_entity_poly.pdbx_strand_id
1 'polypeptide(L)' 'MASSVVVARTKTDGLEYLADGAHGVWTEASDLAQQFINIREATRAAMRLPSRFRAFALPVTQSLN' A
#
# COMPACT_ATOMS: atom_id res chain seq x y z
N MET A 1 6.47 18.70 -0.87
CA MET A 1 5.90 17.46 -1.44
C MET A 1 5.81 16.42 -0.34
N ALA A 2 4.61 16.14 0.18
CA ALA A 2 4.44 15.00 1.06
C ALA A 2 4.31 13.75 0.17
N SER A 3 5.41 13.02 -0.04
CA SER A 3 5.31 11.69 -0.65
C SER A 3 4.79 10.74 0.42
N SER A 4 3.61 10.16 0.24
CA SER A 4 3.17 9.04 1.05
C SER A 4 3.56 7.73 0.37
N VAL A 5 3.79 6.68 1.16
CA VAL A 5 4.05 5.34 0.64
C VAL A 5 2.94 4.43 1.11
N VAL A 6 2.41 3.60 0.24
CA VAL A 6 1.37 2.61 0.58
C VAL A 6 1.90 1.20 0.38
N VAL A 7 1.18 0.21 0.91
CA VAL A 7 1.42 -1.20 0.57
C VAL A 7 0.43 -1.59 -0.51
N ALA A 8 0.93 -2.10 -1.63
CA ALA A 8 0.13 -2.56 -2.76
C ALA A 8 0.38 -4.06 -3.02
N ARG A 9 -0.58 -4.70 -3.68
CA ARG A 9 -0.38 -6.01 -4.32
C ARG A 9 -1.03 -6.04 -5.69
N THR A 10 -0.60 -7.00 -6.50
CA THR A 10 -1.20 -7.25 -7.81
C THR A 10 -2.40 -8.18 -7.71
N LYS A 11 -3.46 -7.81 -8.40
CA LYS A 11 -4.65 -8.60 -8.71
C LYS A 11 -4.72 -8.78 -10.24
N THR A 12 -5.58 -9.68 -10.72
CA THR A 12 -5.82 -9.89 -12.15
C THR A 12 -6.18 -8.61 -12.90
N ASP A 13 -6.90 -7.69 -12.25
CA ASP A 13 -7.48 -6.50 -12.89
C ASP A 13 -6.75 -5.20 -12.51
N GLY A 14 -5.63 -5.28 -11.80
CA GLY A 14 -4.85 -4.09 -11.42
C GLY A 14 -4.15 -4.21 -10.07
N LEU A 15 -4.05 -3.06 -9.39
CA LEU A 15 -3.47 -2.96 -8.05
C LEU A 15 -4.58 -2.78 -7.02
N GLU A 16 -4.35 -3.38 -5.85
CA GLU A 16 -5.11 -3.07 -4.66
C GLU A 16 -4.14 -2.73 -3.53
N TYR A 17 -4.60 -1.88 -2.63
CA TYR A 17 -3.82 -1.27 -1.57
C TYR A 17 -4.28 -1.79 -0.22
N LEU A 18 -3.36 -1.92 0.73
CA LEU A 18 -3.69 -2.34 2.09
C LEU A 18 -4.55 -1.25 2.76
N ALA A 19 -5.75 -1.61 3.22
CA ALA A 19 -6.65 -0.68 3.88
C ALA A 19 -6.14 -0.32 5.29
N ASP A 20 -6.38 0.92 5.73
CA ASP A 20 -5.98 1.35 7.07
C ASP A 20 -6.78 0.65 8.17
N GLY A 21 -6.12 0.34 9.29
CA GLY A 21 -6.72 -0.28 10.48
C GLY A 21 -7.15 -1.74 10.36
N ALA A 22 -6.99 -2.39 9.21
CA ALA A 22 -7.46 -3.76 9.00
C ALA A 22 -6.36 -4.71 8.50
N HIS A 23 -6.05 -5.73 9.31
CA HIS A 23 -5.05 -6.75 8.97
C HIS A 23 -5.49 -7.57 7.75
N GLY A 24 -4.94 -7.26 6.58
CA GLY A 24 -5.14 -8.04 5.36
C GLY A 24 -6.44 -7.73 4.62
N VAL A 25 -7.08 -6.59 4.90
CA VAL A 25 -8.14 -6.03 4.04
C VAL A 25 -7.50 -5.16 2.96
N TRP A 26 -8.03 -5.24 1.75
CA TRP A 26 -7.49 -4.57 0.58
C TRP A 26 -8.57 -3.71 -0.07
N THR A 27 -8.16 -2.58 -0.62
CA THR A 27 -9.03 -1.58 -1.27
C THR A 27 -8.45 -1.21 -2.64
N GLU A 28 -9.30 -0.92 -3.61
CA GLU A 28 -8.89 -0.43 -4.93
C GLU A 28 -8.64 1.10 -4.90
N ALA A 29 -9.08 1.78 -3.84
CA ALA A 29 -8.93 3.23 -3.67
C ALA A 29 -7.66 3.57 -2.88
N SER A 30 -6.72 4.28 -3.51
CA SER A 30 -5.41 4.62 -2.91
C SER A 30 -5.50 5.63 -1.77
N ASP A 31 -6.56 6.43 -1.73
CA ASP A 31 -6.86 7.41 -0.67
C ASP A 31 -7.33 6.74 0.64
N LEU A 32 -7.91 5.54 0.55
CA LEU A 32 -8.30 4.71 1.69
C LEU A 32 -7.19 3.75 2.14
N ALA A 33 -6.04 3.77 1.47
CA ALA A 33 -4.91 2.93 1.78
C ALA A 33 -4.19 3.41 3.04
N GLN A 34 -3.61 2.46 3.77
CA GLN A 34 -2.72 2.77 4.88
C GLN A 34 -1.49 3.54 4.36
N GLN A 35 -1.35 4.77 4.84
CA GLN A 35 -0.22 5.62 4.48
C GLN A 35 0.94 5.44 5.46
N PHE A 36 2.11 5.23 4.89
CA PHE A 36 3.38 5.15 5.59
C PHE A 36 4.23 6.38 5.29
N ILE A 37 4.92 6.85 6.32
CA ILE A 37 5.81 8.01 6.24
C ILE A 37 6.98 7.75 5.28
N ASN A 38 7.42 6.49 5.15
CA ASN A 38 8.57 6.14 4.32
C ASN A 38 8.47 4.70 3.78
N ILE A 39 9.30 4.41 2.78
CA ILE A 39 9.38 3.10 2.11
C ILE A 39 9.75 1.99 3.08
N ARG A 40 10.61 2.26 4.07
CA ARG A 40 11.06 1.23 5.03
C ARG A 40 9.90 0.70 5.87
N GLU A 41 9.05 1.57 6.40
CA GLU A 41 7.89 1.16 7.20
C GLU A 41 6.85 0.43 6.33
N ALA A 42 6.60 0.92 5.11
CA ALA A 42 5.71 0.23 4.16
C ALA A 42 6.24 -1.18 3.81
N THR A 43 7.54 -1.31 3.51
CA THR A 43 8.15 -2.61 3.21
C THR A 43 8.09 -3.54 4.42
N ARG A 44 8.31 -3.02 5.63
CA ARG A 44 8.16 -3.82 6.86
C ARG A 44 6.73 -4.30 7.05
N ALA A 45 5.73 -3.46 6.78
CA ALA A 45 4.33 -3.86 6.80
C ALA A 45 4.04 -4.94 5.74
N ALA A 46 4.53 -4.77 4.51
CA ALA A 46 4.38 -5.74 3.44
C ALA A 46 4.99 -7.12 3.80
N MET A 47 6.19 -7.14 4.42
CA MET A 47 6.84 -8.39 4.84
C MET A 47 6.13 -9.13 5.98
N ARG A 48 5.29 -8.44 6.76
CA ARG A 48 4.47 -9.08 7.81
C ARG A 48 3.24 -9.78 7.24
N LEU A 49 2.89 -9.51 5.99
CA LEU A 49 1.75 -10.13 5.33
C LEU A 49 2.14 -11.53 4.80
N PRO A 50 1.17 -12.45 4.67
CA PRO A 50 1.40 -13.73 4.02
C PRO A 50 2.05 -13.58 2.64
N SER A 51 3.12 -14.31 2.37
CA SER A 51 3.90 -14.23 1.12
C SER A 51 3.06 -14.45 -0.15
N ARG A 52 1.96 -15.21 -0.05
CA ARG A 52 0.98 -15.42 -1.14
C ARG A 52 0.39 -14.11 -1.68
N PHE A 53 0.34 -13.05 -0.88
CA PHE A 53 -0.18 -11.76 -1.31
C PHE A 53 0.82 -10.99 -2.17
N ARG A 54 2.11 -11.37 -2.20
CA ARG A 54 3.14 -10.69 -3.00
C ARG A 54 3.11 -9.16 -2.84
N ALA A 55 2.87 -8.72 -1.60
CA ALA A 55 2.71 -7.31 -1.28
C ALA A 55 4.05 -6.57 -1.37
N PHE A 56 4.02 -5.30 -1.78
CA PHE A 56 5.19 -4.46 -1.93
C PHE A 56 4.88 -3.00 -1.56
N ALA A 57 5.92 -2.24 -1.20
CA ALA A 57 5.80 -0.81 -0.95
C ALA A 57 5.72 -0.04 -2.27
N LEU A 58 4.74 0.86 -2.40
CA LEU A 58 4.53 1.70 -3.56
C LEU A 58 4.54 3.18 -3.16
N PRO A 59 5.53 3.98 -3.61
CA PRO A 59 5.49 5.42 -3.44
C PRO A 59 4.32 6.03 -4.21
N VAL A 60 3.54 6.87 -3.55
CA VAL A 60 2.41 7.58 -4.16
C VAL A 60 2.75 9.06 -4.18
N THR A 61 2.99 9.58 -5.38
CA THR A 61 3.00 11.02 -5.61
C THR A 61 1.55 11.47 -5.74
N GLN A 62 1.04 12.18 -4.74
CA GLN A 62 -0.19 12.94 -4.89
C GLN A 62 0.10 14.03 -5.93
N SER A 63 -0.37 13.82 -7.17
CA SER A 63 -0.31 14.85 -8.20
C SER A 63 -1.23 15.97 -7.75
N LEU A 64 -0.64 17.09 -7.33
CA LEU A 64 -1.37 18.33 -7.09
C LEU A 64 -1.84 18.83 -8.46
N ASN A 65 -3.08 18.52 -8.83
CA ASN A 65 -3.82 19.26 -9.86
C ASN A 65 -4.44 20.50 -9.22
#